data_AF-A0A4Y8M1D0-F1
#
_entry.id   AF-A0A4Y8M1D0-F1
#
_cell.length_a   1.000
_cell.length_b   1.000
_cell.length_c   1.000
_cell.angle_alpha   90.00
_cell.angle_beta   90.00
_cell.angle_gamma   90.00
#
_symmetry.space_group_name_H-M   'P 1'
#
loop_
_entity.id
_entity.type
_entity.pdbx_description
1 polymer ?
#
loop_
_entity_poly.entity_id
_entity_poly.type
_entity_poly.pdbx_seq_one_letter_code
_entity_poly.pdbx_strand_id
1 'polypeptide(L)'
;MRRMYPLLIAALLALLLAGCGAKTDSAGTVVVPSSLPSADSSFGIEPTVKSSSEASATPSDRTPSDSKSTDSPDDAELKDVAQEVVELLRERDLGSLVQWIDPELGLRFSPYSHMNPDSDLVFKPDTLPTFKDAKKLKWGTADGSGEPIELSFREYYEKFVYDKDYGDAPNVSVNKILGTGNVEFNGTEVYPNASYVEFHYPGFDEKLEGMDWESLILVFVPSQNDRKLVAIVHGQWTI
;
A
#
# COMPACT_ATOMS: atom_id res chain seq x y z
N MET A 1 -22.74 42.45 -8.70
CA MET A 1 -23.81 42.44 -7.68
C MET A 1 -23.37 41.54 -6.54
N ARG A 2 -23.06 42.13 -5.38
CA ARG A 2 -22.66 41.44 -4.14
C ARG A 2 -23.90 41.10 -3.32
N ARG A 3 -23.99 39.87 -2.79
CA ARG A 3 -24.69 39.50 -1.54
C ARG A 3 -23.95 38.28 -0.97
N MET A 4 -22.94 38.43 -0.11
CA MET A 4 -23.01 38.54 1.36
C MET A 4 -23.87 37.44 2.01
N TYR A 5 -23.20 36.41 2.54
CA TYR A 5 -23.66 35.53 3.61
C TYR A 5 -23.77 36.31 4.93
N PRO A 6 -24.57 35.85 5.92
CA PRO A 6 -23.91 35.15 7.03
C PRO A 6 -24.73 34.03 7.71
N LEU A 7 -23.97 33.03 8.21
CA LEU A 7 -24.09 32.36 9.51
C LEU A 7 -25.42 32.46 10.28
N LEU A 8 -26.07 31.30 10.49
CA LEU A 8 -26.96 31.08 11.64
C LEU A 8 -26.81 29.64 12.19
N ILE A 9 -26.34 29.58 13.45
CA ILE A 9 -26.85 28.78 14.58
C ILE A 9 -26.64 27.25 14.46
N ALA A 10 -25.60 26.71 15.11
CA ALA A 10 -25.50 26.32 16.53
C ALA A 10 -26.20 25.00 16.89
N ALA A 11 -25.37 24.07 17.35
CA ALA A 11 -25.56 23.04 18.37
C ALA A 11 -26.96 22.43 18.56
N LEU A 12 -27.07 21.12 18.33
CA LEU A 12 -27.91 20.27 19.17
C LEU A 12 -27.30 18.88 19.33
N LEU A 13 -26.54 18.76 20.43
CA LEU A 13 -26.23 17.50 21.10
C LEU A 13 -27.46 17.16 21.96
N ALA A 14 -28.12 16.03 21.71
CA ALA A 14 -29.12 15.48 22.64
C ALA A 14 -29.15 13.95 22.54
N LEU A 15 -28.68 13.31 23.61
CA LEU A 15 -28.87 11.90 23.93
C LEU A 15 -30.37 11.56 23.98
N LEU A 16 -30.73 10.38 23.45
CA LEU A 16 -31.85 9.60 23.96
C LEU A 16 -31.44 8.13 24.13
N LEU A 17 -31.11 7.81 25.38
CA LEU A 17 -31.25 6.48 25.97
C LEU A 17 -32.74 6.26 26.29
N ALA A 18 -33.36 5.20 25.78
CA ALA A 18 -34.35 4.36 26.48
C ALA A 18 -35.00 3.37 25.50
N GLY A 19 -34.95 2.08 25.84
CA GLY A 19 -35.66 1.03 25.12
C GLY A 19 -35.49 -0.34 25.77
N CYS A 20 -35.97 -0.50 27.01
CA CYS A 20 -36.18 -1.81 27.63
C CYS A 20 -37.42 -2.50 27.04
N GLY A 21 -37.37 -3.82 26.87
CA GLY A 21 -38.54 -4.64 26.55
C GLY A 21 -38.22 -6.13 26.54
N ALA A 22 -38.59 -6.82 27.63
CA ALA A 22 -38.28 -8.21 27.94
C ALA A 22 -39.20 -9.25 27.26
N LYS A 23 -38.72 -10.49 27.09
CA LYS A 23 -39.39 -11.71 27.60
C LYS A 23 -38.55 -13.00 27.51
N THR A 24 -38.47 -13.64 28.67
CA THR A 24 -38.46 -15.08 29.02
C THR A 24 -39.16 -16.01 27.99
N ASP A 25 -38.84 -17.29 27.80
CA ASP A 25 -38.52 -18.40 28.71
C ASP A 25 -37.75 -19.50 27.92
N SER A 26 -36.92 -20.33 28.58
CA SER A 26 -37.32 -21.71 28.92
C SER A 26 -36.14 -22.55 29.43
N ALA A 27 -36.45 -23.33 30.45
CA ALA A 27 -35.58 -24.18 31.23
C ALA A 27 -35.09 -25.42 30.48
N GLY A 28 -33.93 -25.93 30.90
CA GLY A 28 -33.37 -27.19 30.42
C GLY A 28 -32.14 -27.62 31.22
N THR A 29 -32.30 -27.82 32.53
CA THR A 29 -31.30 -28.50 33.37
C THR A 29 -31.43 -30.02 33.16
N VAL A 30 -30.36 -30.69 32.70
CA VAL A 30 -30.18 -32.13 32.93
C VAL A 30 -28.73 -32.39 33.36
N VAL A 31 -28.63 -33.14 34.46
CA VAL A 31 -27.43 -33.47 35.22
C VAL A 31 -26.74 -34.73 34.65
N VAL A 32 -25.41 -34.68 34.70
CA VAL A 32 -24.34 -35.70 34.62
C VAL A 32 -24.73 -37.15 35.01
N PRO A 33 -24.04 -38.20 34.49
CA PRO A 33 -22.91 -38.74 35.25
C PRO A 33 -21.66 -39.13 34.42
N SER A 34 -20.54 -39.17 35.14
CA SER A 34 -19.17 -39.53 34.77
C SER A 34 -18.96 -40.98 34.32
N SER A 35 -17.97 -41.20 33.45
CA SER A 35 -16.98 -42.29 33.57
C SER A 35 -15.77 -42.10 32.63
N LEU A 36 -14.58 -42.32 33.19
CA LEU A 36 -13.23 -42.31 32.60
C LEU A 36 -13.02 -43.39 31.51
N PRO A 37 -11.93 -43.30 30.71
CA PRO A 37 -10.71 -44.04 31.08
C PRO A 37 -9.40 -43.26 30.91
N SER A 38 -8.40 -43.75 31.65
CA SER A 38 -7.02 -43.30 31.82
C SER A 38 -6.16 -43.36 30.55
N ALA A 39 -5.19 -42.45 30.46
CA ALA A 39 -3.88 -42.75 29.89
C ALA A 39 -2.80 -41.95 30.65
N ASP A 40 -1.80 -42.72 31.06
CA ASP A 40 -0.66 -42.45 31.92
C ASP A 40 0.42 -41.60 31.20
N SER A 41 1.15 -40.75 31.94
CA SER A 41 2.60 -40.47 31.74
C SER A 41 3.09 -39.32 32.62
N SER A 42 3.67 -39.71 33.76
CA SER A 42 4.93 -39.23 34.37
C SER A 42 5.20 -37.71 34.46
N PHE A 43 5.04 -37.19 35.68
CA PHE A 43 5.68 -35.96 36.15
C PHE A 43 6.83 -36.31 37.10
N GLY A 44 7.97 -35.66 36.91
CA GLY A 44 8.96 -35.53 37.97
C GLY A 44 10.20 -34.83 37.47
N ILE A 45 10.34 -33.52 37.73
CA ILE A 45 11.62 -32.89 38.05
C ILE A 45 11.38 -31.72 39.03
N GLU A 46 12.08 -31.81 40.15
CA GLU A 46 12.20 -30.92 41.29
C GLU A 46 13.06 -29.67 40.96
N PRO A 47 12.87 -28.50 41.62
CA PRO A 47 13.66 -27.30 41.33
C PRO A 47 14.97 -27.31 42.11
N THR A 48 16.10 -27.07 41.44
CA THR A 48 17.38 -26.78 42.11
C THR A 48 17.95 -25.47 41.59
N VAL A 49 17.96 -24.48 42.49
CA VAL A 49 18.64 -23.20 42.36
C VAL A 49 20.13 -23.41 42.62
N LYS A 50 21.01 -22.94 41.72
CA LYS A 50 22.40 -22.61 42.06
C LYS A 50 22.94 -21.45 41.23
N SER A 51 23.38 -20.45 41.98
CA SER A 51 24.16 -19.27 41.62
C SER A 51 25.56 -19.64 41.08
N SER A 52 26.07 -18.91 40.08
CA SER A 52 27.31 -18.11 40.18
C SER A 52 27.97 -17.82 38.82
N SER A 53 28.45 -16.58 38.69
CA SER A 53 29.61 -16.09 37.91
C SER A 53 29.43 -15.63 36.46
N GLU A 54 29.13 -14.34 36.32
CA GLU A 54 29.98 -13.30 35.71
C GLU A 54 31.13 -13.76 34.80
N ALA A 55 30.99 -13.48 33.50
CA ALA A 55 32.10 -13.24 32.57
C ALA A 55 31.64 -12.29 31.44
N SER A 56 32.20 -11.09 31.50
CA SER A 56 32.37 -10.04 30.48
C SER A 56 32.07 -10.44 29.02
N ALA A 57 31.11 -9.74 28.40
CA ALA A 57 31.02 -9.60 26.96
C ALA A 57 30.78 -8.12 26.61
N THR A 58 31.75 -7.57 25.91
CA THR A 58 31.89 -6.20 25.39
C THR A 58 30.64 -5.73 24.64
N PRO A 59 30.20 -4.46 24.81
CA PRO A 59 29.16 -3.90 23.95
C PRO A 59 29.73 -3.73 22.55
N SER A 60 29.23 -4.51 21.59
CA SER A 60 29.41 -4.21 20.18
C SER A 60 28.58 -2.99 19.85
N ASP A 61 29.27 -1.86 19.79
CA ASP A 61 28.82 -0.60 19.24
C ASP A 61 28.37 -0.85 17.79
N ARG A 62 27.06 -1.06 17.59
CA ARG A 62 26.46 -1.04 16.26
C ARG A 62 26.05 0.39 15.97
N THR A 63 27.03 1.17 15.51
CA THR A 63 26.80 2.39 14.76
C THR A 63 25.79 2.10 13.63
N PRO A 64 24.69 2.86 13.51
CA PRO A 64 23.88 2.82 12.29
C PRO A 64 24.77 3.30 11.15
N SER A 65 25.07 2.41 10.23
CA SER A 65 25.72 2.78 8.98
C SER A 65 24.69 3.54 8.16
N ASP A 66 24.69 4.87 8.30
CA ASP A 66 24.10 5.79 7.33
C ASP A 66 24.84 5.60 6.00
N SER A 67 24.42 4.57 5.26
CA SER A 67 24.81 4.41 3.87
C SER A 67 24.05 5.46 3.07
N LYS A 68 24.63 6.66 3.02
CA LYS A 68 24.29 7.66 2.01
C LYS A 68 24.72 7.07 0.67
N SER A 69 23.79 6.39 -0.01
CA SER A 69 23.95 5.92 -1.38
C SER A 69 24.38 7.12 -2.22
N THR A 70 25.60 7.09 -2.74
CA THR A 70 25.96 7.93 -3.87
C THR A 70 25.22 7.34 -5.07
N ASP A 71 24.14 7.99 -5.48
CA ASP A 71 23.37 7.60 -6.67
C ASP A 71 24.31 7.51 -7.88
N SER A 72 24.19 6.43 -8.65
CA SER A 72 24.92 6.33 -9.92
C SER A 72 24.38 7.36 -10.91
N PRO A 73 25.15 7.78 -11.93
CA PRO A 73 24.63 8.68 -12.97
C PRO A 73 23.34 8.17 -13.62
N ASP A 74 23.22 6.85 -13.80
CA ASP A 74 22.06 6.20 -14.38
C ASP A 74 20.83 6.24 -13.45
N ASP A 75 21.04 6.21 -12.13
CA ASP A 75 19.97 6.34 -11.13
C ASP A 75 19.47 7.79 -11.05
N ALA A 76 20.37 8.78 -11.15
CA ALA A 76 20.01 10.18 -11.19
C ALA A 76 19.14 10.53 -12.41
N GLU A 77 19.53 10.05 -13.59
CA GLU A 77 18.74 10.21 -14.82
C GLU A 77 17.36 9.53 -14.70
N LEU A 78 17.30 8.33 -14.13
CA LEU A 78 16.03 7.62 -13.91
C LEU A 78 15.10 8.41 -12.99
N LYS A 79 15.66 8.99 -11.94
CA LYS A 79 14.91 9.81 -10.98
C LYS A 79 14.36 11.07 -11.64
N ASP A 80 15.13 11.74 -12.48
CA ASP A 80 14.68 12.91 -13.23
C ASP A 80 13.53 12.55 -14.19
N VAL A 81 13.66 11.45 -14.93
CA VAL A 81 12.61 10.90 -15.79
C VAL A 81 11.35 10.58 -14.99
N ALA A 82 11.50 9.91 -13.85
CA ALA A 82 10.37 9.57 -12.99
C ALA A 82 9.69 10.81 -12.41
N GLN A 83 10.45 11.85 -12.05
CA GLN A 83 9.90 13.12 -11.60
C GLN A 83 9.05 13.75 -12.70
N GLU A 84 9.52 13.79 -13.94
CA GLU A 84 8.73 14.32 -15.07
C GLU A 84 7.41 13.57 -15.21
N VAL A 85 7.41 12.24 -15.14
CA VAL A 85 6.17 11.45 -15.16
C VAL A 85 5.26 11.78 -13.99
N VAL A 86 5.79 11.91 -12.76
CA VAL A 86 5.00 12.29 -11.59
C VAL A 86 4.37 13.67 -11.74
N GLU A 87 5.05 14.62 -12.38
CA GLU A 87 4.47 15.93 -12.69
C GLU A 87 3.30 15.83 -13.67
N LEU A 88 3.45 15.03 -14.72
CA LEU A 88 2.34 14.77 -15.66
C LEU A 88 1.14 14.13 -14.94
N LEU A 89 1.40 13.25 -13.97
CA LEU A 89 0.35 12.67 -13.15
C LEU A 89 -0.33 13.72 -12.25
N ARG A 90 0.47 14.55 -11.58
CA ARG A 90 -0.02 15.67 -10.75
C ARG A 90 -0.94 16.61 -11.51
N GLU A 91 -0.55 16.97 -12.73
CA GLU A 91 -1.29 17.87 -13.61
C GLU A 91 -2.46 17.19 -14.35
N ARG A 92 -2.57 15.86 -14.22
CA ARG A 92 -3.54 15.05 -14.96
C ARG A 92 -3.38 15.17 -16.48
N ASP A 93 -2.15 15.38 -16.97
CA ASP A 93 -1.85 15.50 -18.40
C ASP A 93 -1.65 14.12 -19.06
N LEU A 94 -2.76 13.45 -19.33
CA LEU A 94 -2.75 12.17 -20.05
C LEU A 94 -2.21 12.31 -21.48
N GLY A 95 -2.31 13.50 -22.10
CA GLY A 95 -1.88 13.73 -23.47
C GLY A 95 -0.35 13.68 -23.61
N SER A 96 0.36 14.18 -22.60
CA SER A 96 1.81 14.02 -22.50
C SER A 96 2.19 12.65 -21.96
N LEU A 97 1.43 12.11 -20.99
CA LEU A 97 1.71 10.80 -20.39
C LEU A 97 1.77 9.66 -21.42
N VAL A 98 0.88 9.66 -22.43
CA VAL A 98 0.86 8.59 -23.45
C VAL A 98 2.17 8.47 -24.26
N GLN A 99 3.01 9.52 -24.29
CA GLN A 99 4.31 9.49 -24.98
C GLN A 99 5.37 8.68 -24.21
N TRP A 100 5.16 8.49 -22.92
CA TRP A 100 6.00 7.68 -22.04
C TRP A 100 5.66 6.19 -22.11
N ILE A 101 4.45 5.84 -22.55
CA ILE A 101 3.97 4.47 -22.55
C ILE A 101 4.69 3.67 -23.63
N ASP A 102 5.19 2.49 -23.26
CA ASP A 102 5.76 1.57 -24.25
C ASP A 102 4.66 1.06 -25.22
N PRO A 103 4.84 1.16 -26.55
CA PRO A 103 3.82 0.75 -27.50
C PRO A 103 3.58 -0.77 -27.52
N GLU A 104 4.59 -1.59 -27.23
CA GLU A 104 4.53 -3.06 -27.31
C GLU A 104 4.14 -3.72 -25.99
N LEU A 105 4.52 -3.13 -24.86
CA LEU A 105 4.16 -3.61 -23.52
C LEU A 105 2.90 -2.92 -22.98
N GLY A 106 2.69 -1.64 -23.29
CA GLY A 106 1.62 -0.84 -22.71
C GLY A 106 1.88 -0.43 -21.26
N LEU A 107 0.91 0.28 -20.66
CA LEU A 107 0.94 0.75 -19.29
C LEU A 107 0.02 -0.10 -18.41
N ARG A 108 0.61 -0.85 -17.48
CA ARG A 108 -0.08 -1.62 -16.45
C ARG A 108 -0.47 -0.73 -15.27
N PHE A 109 -1.64 -0.98 -14.71
CA PHE A 109 -2.09 -0.37 -13.47
C PHE A 109 -2.31 -1.45 -12.42
N SER A 110 -1.60 -1.34 -11.29
CA SER A 110 -1.76 -2.25 -10.16
C SER A 110 -2.17 -1.49 -8.90
N PRO A 111 -3.30 -1.84 -8.25
CA PRO A 111 -3.74 -1.22 -7.01
C PRO A 111 -2.91 -1.60 -5.78
N TYR A 112 -1.94 -2.51 -5.92
CA TYR A 112 -1.07 -2.99 -4.84
C TYR A 112 0.35 -3.27 -5.36
N SER A 113 1.34 -3.30 -4.45
CA SER A 113 2.76 -3.47 -4.79
C SER A 113 3.06 -4.73 -5.61
N HIS A 114 2.31 -5.81 -5.41
CA HIS A 114 2.44 -7.04 -6.19
C HIS A 114 1.54 -6.95 -7.43
N MET A 115 2.16 -6.83 -8.60
CA MET A 115 1.46 -6.84 -9.88
C MET A 115 0.99 -8.24 -10.21
N ASN A 116 -0.23 -8.35 -10.74
CA ASN A 116 -0.82 -9.57 -11.22
C ASN A 116 -0.90 -9.55 -12.76
N PRO A 117 0.02 -10.24 -13.47
CA PRO A 117 0.05 -10.29 -14.93
C PRO A 117 -1.27 -10.75 -15.57
N ASP A 118 -2.03 -11.60 -14.88
CA ASP A 118 -3.24 -12.24 -15.40
C ASP A 118 -4.50 -11.36 -15.25
N SER A 119 -4.53 -10.45 -14.28
CA SER A 119 -5.73 -9.66 -13.98
C SER A 119 -5.58 -8.15 -14.09
N ASP A 120 -4.37 -7.60 -13.93
CA ASP A 120 -4.19 -6.15 -13.98
C ASP A 120 -4.48 -5.63 -15.37
N LEU A 121 -5.06 -4.43 -15.42
CA LEU A 121 -5.38 -3.78 -16.69
C LEU A 121 -4.12 -3.17 -17.30
N VAL A 122 -3.92 -3.43 -18.58
CA VAL A 122 -2.82 -2.87 -19.38
C VAL A 122 -3.42 -2.12 -20.57
N PHE A 123 -3.01 -0.87 -20.76
CA PHE A 123 -3.50 -0.03 -21.84
C PHE A 123 -2.38 0.37 -22.79
N LYS A 124 -2.67 0.39 -24.08
CA LYS A 124 -1.80 0.96 -25.10
C LYS A 124 -1.95 2.49 -25.14
N PRO A 125 -0.97 3.22 -25.71
CA PRO A 125 -1.06 4.68 -25.81
C PRO A 125 -2.39 5.18 -26.42
N ASP A 126 -2.91 4.48 -27.42
CA ASP A 126 -4.14 4.81 -28.15
C ASP A 126 -5.44 4.34 -27.47
N THR A 127 -5.33 3.49 -26.43
CA THR A 127 -6.47 2.90 -25.71
C THR A 127 -6.51 3.28 -24.23
N LEU A 128 -5.63 4.18 -23.80
CA LEU A 128 -5.63 4.70 -22.43
C LEU A 128 -6.96 5.40 -22.15
N PRO A 129 -7.69 5.01 -21.08
CA PRO A 129 -8.96 5.64 -20.74
C PRO A 129 -8.77 7.11 -20.34
N THR A 130 -9.83 7.89 -20.50
CA THR A 130 -9.85 9.33 -20.17
C THR A 130 -10.63 9.60 -18.89
N PHE A 131 -10.39 10.74 -18.25
CA PHE A 131 -11.16 11.16 -17.07
C PHE A 131 -12.65 11.45 -17.33
N LYS A 132 -13.10 11.41 -18.59
CA LYS A 132 -14.51 11.56 -18.98
C LYS A 132 -15.23 10.21 -19.11
N ASP A 133 -14.48 9.11 -19.12
CA ASP A 133 -15.05 7.79 -19.28
C ASP A 133 -15.77 7.37 -18.00
N ALA A 134 -17.07 7.16 -18.11
CA ALA A 134 -17.92 6.76 -16.99
C ALA A 134 -18.00 5.24 -16.80
N LYS A 135 -17.44 4.46 -17.74
CA LYS A 135 -17.46 3.00 -17.67
C LYS A 135 -16.59 2.54 -16.49
N LYS A 136 -17.18 1.72 -15.62
CA LYS A 136 -16.43 1.02 -14.58
C LYS A 136 -15.65 -0.15 -15.16
N LEU A 137 -14.42 -0.30 -14.72
CA LEU A 137 -13.54 -1.42 -15.03
C LEU A 137 -13.19 -2.13 -13.73
N LYS A 138 -12.90 -3.43 -13.80
CA LYS A 138 -12.39 -4.20 -12.68
C LYS A 138 -10.87 -4.06 -12.65
N TRP A 139 -10.35 -3.31 -11.68
CA TRP A 139 -8.93 -2.99 -11.53
C TRP A 139 -8.16 -4.00 -10.68
N GLY A 140 -8.88 -4.90 -10.01
CA GLY A 140 -8.29 -5.88 -9.11
C GLY A 140 -9.31 -6.38 -8.10
N THR A 141 -8.82 -6.85 -6.97
CA THR A 141 -9.61 -7.38 -5.85
C THR A 141 -9.12 -6.70 -4.58
N ALA A 142 -10.02 -6.14 -3.78
CA ALA A 142 -9.70 -5.42 -2.57
C ALA A 142 -9.19 -6.39 -1.50
N ASP A 143 -8.02 -6.08 -0.96
CA ASP A 143 -7.40 -6.84 0.10
C ASP A 143 -8.27 -6.89 1.37
N GLY A 144 -8.20 -8.01 2.10
CA GLY A 144 -9.05 -8.34 3.25
C GLY A 144 -10.51 -8.72 2.91
N SER A 145 -11.22 -7.91 2.12
CA SER A 145 -12.63 -8.17 1.78
C SER A 145 -12.84 -9.17 0.65
N GLY A 146 -11.90 -9.22 -0.31
CA GLY A 146 -12.04 -10.04 -1.52
C GLY A 146 -13.01 -9.48 -2.57
N GLU A 147 -13.58 -8.29 -2.35
CA GLU A 147 -14.52 -7.66 -3.29
C GLU A 147 -13.81 -7.10 -4.53
N PRO A 148 -14.42 -7.11 -5.71
CA PRO A 148 -13.79 -6.55 -6.91
C PRO A 148 -13.64 -5.03 -6.80
N ILE A 149 -12.49 -4.50 -7.21
CA ILE A 149 -12.25 -3.05 -7.31
C ILE A 149 -12.86 -2.56 -8.62
N GLU A 150 -14.15 -2.20 -8.60
CA GLU A 150 -14.87 -1.71 -9.77
C GLU A 150 -15.05 -0.18 -9.76
N LEU A 151 -14.19 0.50 -10.52
CA LEU A 151 -14.09 1.95 -10.53
C LEU A 151 -14.04 2.47 -11.97
N SER A 152 -14.56 3.68 -12.21
CA SER A 152 -14.20 4.44 -13.40
C SER A 152 -12.72 4.80 -13.39
N PHE A 153 -12.15 5.18 -14.53
CA PHE A 153 -10.74 5.54 -14.58
C PHE A 153 -10.40 6.72 -13.66
N ARG A 154 -11.28 7.73 -13.58
CA ARG A 154 -11.09 8.86 -12.66
C ARG A 154 -11.05 8.41 -11.20
N GLU A 155 -12.03 7.61 -10.78
CA GLU A 155 -12.11 7.13 -9.39
C GLU A 155 -10.91 6.25 -9.04
N TYR A 156 -10.45 5.40 -9.97
CA TYR A 156 -9.23 4.61 -9.77
C TYR A 156 -8.00 5.51 -9.66
N TYR A 157 -7.87 6.48 -10.56
CA TYR A 157 -6.74 7.40 -10.58
C TYR A 157 -6.60 8.19 -9.27
N GLU A 158 -7.70 8.76 -8.78
CA GLU A 158 -7.72 9.52 -7.54
C GLU A 158 -7.50 8.67 -6.28
N LYS A 159 -7.65 7.34 -6.39
CA LYS A 159 -7.54 6.42 -5.26
C LYS A 159 -6.23 5.63 -5.22
N PHE A 160 -5.64 5.34 -6.39
CA PHE A 160 -4.51 4.41 -6.51
C PHE A 160 -3.38 4.91 -7.42
N VAL A 161 -3.55 6.05 -8.10
CA VAL A 161 -2.48 6.62 -8.94
C VAL A 161 -1.94 7.91 -8.34
N TYR A 162 -2.84 8.77 -7.85
CA TYR A 162 -2.48 10.09 -7.35
C TYR A 162 -3.42 10.53 -6.21
N ASP A 163 -3.46 9.73 -5.15
CA ASP A 163 -4.19 10.01 -3.90
C ASP A 163 -3.37 10.89 -2.92
N LYS A 164 -2.07 11.08 -3.18
CA LYS A 164 -1.16 12.03 -2.52
C LYS A 164 -0.34 12.83 -3.55
N ASP A 165 0.25 13.93 -3.10
CA ASP A 165 1.13 14.78 -3.93
C ASP A 165 2.53 14.16 -4.03
N TYR A 166 2.66 13.04 -4.74
CA TYR A 166 3.92 12.32 -4.86
C TYR A 166 5.06 13.15 -5.48
N GLY A 167 4.76 14.28 -6.13
CA GLY A 167 5.78 15.22 -6.61
C GLY A 167 6.58 15.86 -5.47
N ASP A 168 5.97 15.94 -4.29
CA ASP A 168 6.54 16.50 -3.06
C ASP A 168 6.81 15.40 -2.00
N ALA A 169 6.90 14.12 -2.41
CA ALA A 169 7.18 13.02 -1.49
C ALA A 169 8.54 13.21 -0.80
N PRO A 170 8.64 13.04 0.53
CA PRO A 170 9.86 13.30 1.27
C PRO A 170 10.97 12.28 0.96
N ASN A 171 10.59 11.08 0.51
CA ASN A 171 11.51 10.01 0.18
C ASN A 171 11.29 9.57 -1.26
N VAL A 172 12.36 9.57 -2.05
CA VAL A 172 12.36 9.04 -3.42
C VAL A 172 13.53 8.08 -3.55
N SER A 173 13.26 6.82 -3.88
CA SER A 173 14.26 5.77 -4.04
C SER A 173 14.26 5.21 -5.46
N VAL A 174 15.44 4.80 -5.92
CA VAL A 174 15.64 4.15 -7.21
C VAL A 174 16.02 2.69 -6.96
N ASN A 175 15.35 1.76 -7.64
CA ASN A 175 15.61 0.31 -7.58
C ASN A 175 15.65 -0.26 -6.16
N LYS A 176 14.89 0.35 -5.24
CA LYS A 176 14.77 -0.06 -3.85
C LYS A 176 13.40 0.31 -3.32
N ILE A 177 12.67 -0.66 -2.79
CA ILE A 177 11.39 -0.43 -2.13
C ILE A 177 11.60 0.01 -0.67
N LEU A 178 10.93 1.07 -0.27
CA LEU A 178 10.90 1.66 1.08
C LEU A 178 9.61 1.25 1.82
N GLY A 179 8.48 1.18 1.11
CA GLY A 179 7.23 0.68 1.67
C GLY A 179 7.39 -0.70 2.31
N THR A 180 6.86 -0.87 3.51
CA THR A 180 6.97 -2.13 4.27
C THR A 180 5.60 -2.75 4.46
N GLY A 181 5.47 -4.07 4.30
CA GLY A 181 4.18 -4.72 4.47
C GLY A 181 4.18 -6.17 4.03
N ASN A 182 2.98 -6.73 3.90
CA ASN A 182 2.78 -8.14 3.59
C ASN A 182 2.92 -8.48 2.11
N VAL A 183 2.82 -7.47 1.23
CA VAL A 183 2.80 -7.64 -0.22
C VAL A 183 4.14 -7.22 -0.81
N GLU A 184 4.89 -8.20 -1.31
CA GLU A 184 6.17 -7.98 -1.96
C GLU A 184 6.01 -7.42 -3.37
N PHE A 185 6.82 -6.41 -3.71
CA PHE A 185 6.91 -5.88 -5.05
C PHE A 185 7.65 -6.84 -5.98
N ASN A 186 7.03 -7.20 -7.11
CA ASN A 186 7.55 -8.18 -8.07
C ASN A 186 7.89 -7.57 -9.44
N GLY A 187 8.14 -6.26 -9.54
CA GLY A 187 8.19 -5.60 -10.85
C GLY A 187 9.32 -6.02 -11.77
N THR A 188 10.47 -6.42 -11.24
CA THR A 188 11.59 -6.96 -12.04
C THR A 188 11.37 -8.40 -12.47
N GLU A 189 10.44 -9.13 -11.83
CA GLU A 189 10.00 -10.45 -12.26
C GLU A 189 9.01 -10.34 -13.43
N VAL A 190 8.06 -9.41 -13.33
CA VAL A 190 7.06 -9.13 -14.39
C VAL A 190 7.72 -8.50 -15.62
N TYR A 191 8.66 -7.58 -15.42
CA TYR A 191 9.40 -6.90 -16.48
C TYR A 191 10.91 -7.13 -16.31
N PRO A 192 11.46 -8.19 -16.92
CA PRO A 192 12.89 -8.44 -16.89
C PRO A 192 13.65 -7.24 -17.48
N ASN A 193 14.67 -6.76 -16.78
CA ASN A 193 15.45 -5.54 -17.08
C ASN A 193 14.76 -4.20 -16.78
N ALA A 194 13.61 -4.21 -16.10
CA ALA A 194 13.03 -2.96 -15.63
C ALA A 194 13.88 -2.31 -14.53
N SER A 195 13.81 -0.99 -14.47
CA SER A 195 14.20 -0.20 -13.30
C SER A 195 12.98 0.55 -12.79
N TYR A 196 12.96 0.89 -11.51
CA TYR A 196 11.79 1.53 -10.91
C TYR A 196 12.19 2.64 -9.95
N VAL A 197 11.26 3.58 -9.77
CA VAL A 197 11.37 4.67 -8.81
C VAL A 197 10.15 4.64 -7.91
N GLU A 198 10.36 4.74 -6.61
CA GLU A 198 9.30 4.86 -5.61
C GLU A 198 9.30 6.25 -5.01
N PHE A 199 8.12 6.87 -4.96
CA PHE A 199 7.82 8.11 -4.26
C PHE A 199 7.04 7.73 -3.00
N HIS A 200 7.66 7.89 -1.83
CA HIS A 200 7.21 7.27 -0.60
C HIS A 200 6.90 8.30 0.50
N TYR A 201 5.70 8.20 1.05
CA TYR A 201 5.32 8.81 2.32
C TYR A 201 5.40 7.76 3.43
N PRO A 202 6.20 7.98 4.50
CA PRO A 202 6.40 7.00 5.56
C PRO A 202 5.21 6.83 6.52
N GLY A 203 4.12 7.56 6.30
CA GLY A 203 2.96 7.64 7.17
C GLY A 203 2.57 9.09 7.46
N PHE A 204 1.36 9.30 7.97
CA PHE A 204 0.77 10.63 8.17
C PHE A 204 0.28 10.85 9.61
N ASP A 205 -0.32 9.85 10.24
CA ASP A 205 -0.73 9.85 11.65
C ASP A 205 0.26 9.04 12.50
N GLU A 206 0.95 9.71 13.42
CA GLU A 206 1.89 9.07 14.37
C GLU A 206 1.25 7.93 15.17
N LYS A 207 -0.06 7.97 15.43
CA LYS A 207 -0.78 6.92 16.17
C LYS A 207 -0.94 5.62 15.39
N LEU A 208 -0.80 5.69 14.08
CA LEU A 208 -0.85 4.52 13.20
C LEU A 208 0.54 3.89 13.06
N GLU A 209 1.57 4.43 13.74
CA GLU A 209 2.92 3.85 13.80
C GLU A 209 3.51 3.56 12.40
N GLY A 210 3.16 4.40 11.43
CA GLY A 210 3.59 4.25 10.04
C GLY A 210 2.79 3.23 9.22
N MET A 211 1.75 2.58 9.77
CA MET A 211 0.88 1.67 9.00
C MET A 211 0.01 2.37 7.95
N ASP A 212 0.01 3.70 7.92
CA ASP A 212 -0.68 4.53 6.92
C ASP A 212 0.28 5.09 5.87
N TRP A 213 1.45 4.48 5.71
CA TRP A 213 2.36 4.82 4.61
C TRP A 213 1.69 4.57 3.25
N GLU A 214 2.07 5.38 2.28
CA GLU A 214 1.62 5.25 0.90
C GLU A 214 2.78 5.55 -0.06
N SER A 215 2.78 4.86 -1.20
CA SER A 215 3.81 4.96 -2.22
C SER A 215 3.24 4.94 -3.62
N LEU A 216 3.86 5.69 -4.52
CA LEU A 216 3.70 5.54 -5.96
C LEU A 216 4.98 4.94 -6.53
N ILE A 217 4.87 3.77 -7.17
CA ILE A 217 6.01 3.09 -7.80
C ILE A 217 5.83 3.16 -9.32
N LEU A 218 6.78 3.79 -9.99
CA LEU A 218 6.84 3.90 -11.45
C LEU A 218 7.88 2.93 -12.00
N VAL A 219 7.47 2.08 -12.94
CA VAL A 219 8.33 1.03 -13.51
C VAL A 219 8.64 1.36 -14.96
N PHE A 220 9.93 1.33 -15.29
CA PHE A 220 10.46 1.70 -16.60
C PHE A 220 11.26 0.56 -17.23
N VAL A 221 11.15 0.42 -18.54
CA VAL A 221 12.01 -0.47 -19.35
C VAL A 221 12.89 0.35 -20.29
N PRO A 222 14.10 -0.12 -20.62
CA PRO A 222 14.93 0.51 -21.64
C PRO A 222 14.29 0.39 -23.03
N SER A 223 14.33 1.46 -23.82
CA SER A 223 13.83 1.50 -25.19
C SER A 223 14.76 2.32 -26.10
N GLN A 224 15.59 1.62 -26.89
CA GLN A 224 16.63 2.17 -27.78
C GLN A 224 17.55 3.24 -27.16
N ASN A 225 17.08 4.49 -27.04
CA ASN A 225 17.81 5.64 -26.51
C ASN A 225 17.06 6.36 -25.36
N ASP A 226 15.99 5.77 -24.85
CA ASP A 226 15.09 6.37 -23.85
C ASP A 226 14.56 5.29 -22.89
N ARG A 227 13.74 5.67 -21.92
CA ARG A 227 13.04 4.78 -20.99
C ARG A 227 11.54 4.90 -21.20
N LYS A 228 10.84 3.77 -21.18
CA LYS A 228 9.37 3.75 -21.31
C LYS A 228 8.71 3.27 -20.04
N LEU A 229 7.67 3.99 -19.64
CA LEU A 229 6.82 3.66 -18.51
C LEU A 229 5.94 2.45 -18.89
N VAL A 230 6.03 1.40 -18.08
CA VAL A 230 5.29 0.15 -18.30
C VAL A 230 4.36 -0.23 -17.17
N ALA A 231 4.56 0.35 -15.97
CA ALA A 231 3.60 0.17 -14.89
C ALA A 231 3.54 1.40 -13.96
N ILE A 232 2.33 1.66 -13.48
CA ILE A 232 2.03 2.50 -12.32
C ILE A 232 1.47 1.58 -11.25
N VAL A 233 2.13 1.58 -10.09
CA VAL A 233 1.83 0.64 -9.01
C VAL A 233 1.62 1.42 -7.72
N HIS A 234 0.47 1.20 -7.08
CA HIS A 234 0.17 1.74 -5.77
C HIS A 234 0.79 0.87 -4.68
N GLY A 235 1.50 1.50 -3.75
CA GLY A 235 1.98 0.86 -2.53
C GLY A 235 1.23 1.41 -1.33
N GLN A 236 0.74 0.52 -0.48
CA GLN A 236 0.20 0.86 0.83
C GLN A 236 0.28 -0.35 1.75
N TRP A 237 0.05 -0.14 3.04
CA TRP A 237 -0.19 -1.25 3.96
C TRP A 237 -1.46 -2.02 3.56
N THR A 238 -1.37 -3.35 3.65
CA THR A 238 -2.44 -4.31 3.35
C THR A 238 -2.51 -5.35 4.50
N ILE A 239 -3.65 -6.01 4.69
CA ILE A 239 -3.99 -6.81 5.89
C ILE A 239 -3.98 -8.32 5.65
#